data_AF-A0A929ICS9-F1
#
_entry.id   AF-A0A929ICS9-F1
#
_cell.length_a   1.000
_cell.length_b   1.000
_cell.length_c   1.000
_cell.angle_alpha   90.00
_cell.angle_beta   90.00
_cell.angle_gamma   90.00
#
_symmetry.space_group_name_H-M   'P 1'
#
loop_
_entity.id
_entity.type
_entity.pdbx_description
1 polymer ?
#
loop_
_entity_poly.entity_id
_entity_poly.type
_entity_poly.pdbx_seq_one_letter_code
_entity_poly.pdbx_strand_id
1 'polypeptide(L)'
;MLSQRLFGCLGATYLVVMIVFAADPDLPISCSNSISGRFGWPVVPLCGERFWFSLALGVPGIRAVLAFAAARYPEHEEVFIYILQASLTIAAIFFAIEFFFHKQALLYAIGFVTEVVQIIFYFFLSRLLRTR
;
A
#
# COMPACT_ATOMS: atom_id res chain seq x y z
N MET A 1 0.56 21.43 -12.16
CA MET A 1 -0.17 21.87 -10.93
C MET A 1 -1.14 20.82 -10.36
N LEU A 2 -2.16 20.34 -11.08
CA LEU A 2 -3.09 19.34 -10.52
C LEU A 2 -2.40 17.99 -10.20
N SER A 3 -1.56 17.48 -11.11
CA SER A 3 -0.80 16.22 -10.91
C SER A 3 0.12 16.30 -9.69
N GLN A 4 0.87 17.39 -9.56
CA GLN A 4 1.75 17.64 -8.42
C GLN A 4 1.01 17.62 -7.08
N ARG A 5 -0.17 18.25 -7.00
CA ARG A 5 -1.01 18.21 -5.78
C ARG A 5 -1.48 16.79 -5.48
N LEU A 6 -1.94 16.05 -6.49
CA LEU A 6 -2.37 14.66 -6.33
C LEU A 6 -1.24 13.76 -5.81
N PHE A 7 -0.07 13.82 -6.43
CA PHE A 7 1.11 13.08 -5.99
C PHE A 7 1.57 13.49 -4.59
N GLY A 8 1.50 14.78 -4.25
CA GLY A 8 1.78 15.27 -2.89
C GLY A 8 0.81 14.69 -1.85
N CYS A 9 -0.49 14.65 -2.15
CA CYS A 9 -1.48 14.03 -1.28
C CYS A 9 -1.24 12.52 -1.12
N LEU A 10 -0.91 11.82 -2.20
CA LEU A 10 -0.60 10.38 -2.15
C LEU A 10 0.66 10.11 -1.32
N GLY A 11 1.71 10.92 -1.51
CA GLY A 11 2.92 10.84 -0.71
C GLY A 11 2.64 11.05 0.77
N ALA A 12 1.79 12.02 1.12
CA ALA A 12 1.36 12.25 2.49
C ALA A 12 0.56 11.07 3.06
N THR A 13 -0.34 10.46 2.28
CA THR A 13 -1.09 9.26 2.71
C THR A 13 -0.14 8.10 3.03
N TYR A 14 0.80 7.79 2.13
CA TYR A 14 1.78 6.73 2.39
C TYR A 14 2.66 7.04 3.60
N LEU A 15 3.05 8.31 3.78
CA LEU A 15 3.82 8.75 4.94
C LEU A 15 3.05 8.56 6.24
N VAL A 16 1.75 8.91 6.26
CA VAL A 16 0.88 8.68 7.43
C VAL A 16 0.77 7.20 7.74
N VAL A 17 0.55 6.35 6.71
CA VAL A 17 0.53 4.89 6.90
C VAL A 17 1.85 4.40 7.48
N MET A 18 2.99 4.84 6.94
CA MET A 18 4.31 4.52 7.46
C MET A 18 4.46 4.91 8.94
N ILE A 19 4.02 6.12 9.32
CA ILE A 19 4.08 6.60 10.72
C ILE A 19 3.21 5.74 11.64
N VAL A 20 2.00 5.37 11.21
CA VAL A 20 1.11 4.50 12.00
C VAL A 20 1.78 3.16 12.28
N PHE A 21 2.35 2.52 11.25
CA PHE A 21 3.09 1.27 11.42
C PHE A 21 4.40 1.43 12.21
N ALA A 22 5.02 2.62 12.17
CA ALA A 22 6.19 2.94 12.98
C ALA A 22 5.83 3.04 14.48
N ALA A 23 4.66 3.59 14.79
CA ALA A 23 4.20 3.82 16.15
C ALA A 23 3.67 2.54 16.80
N ASP A 24 2.91 1.74 16.06
CA ASP A 24 2.39 0.45 16.50
C ASP A 24 2.32 -0.53 15.30
N PRO A 25 3.30 -1.43 15.18
CA PRO A 25 3.39 -2.37 14.06
C PRO A 25 2.27 -3.40 14.04
N ASP A 26 1.69 -3.70 15.21
CA ASP A 26 0.67 -4.72 15.40
C ASP A 26 -0.76 -4.13 15.32
N LEU A 27 -0.92 -2.81 15.34
CA LEU A 27 -2.22 -2.14 15.29
C LEU A 27 -3.09 -2.57 14.08
N PRO A 28 -2.56 -2.64 12.84
CA PRO A 28 -3.40 -3.01 11.69
C PRO A 28 -3.80 -4.49 11.73
N ILE A 29 -2.91 -5.34 12.26
CA ILE A 29 -3.17 -6.78 12.42
C ILE A 29 -4.22 -6.99 13.52
N SER A 30 -4.08 -6.32 14.66
CA SER A 30 -5.04 -6.42 15.77
C SER A 30 -6.42 -5.90 15.38
N CYS A 31 -6.50 -4.81 14.62
CA CYS A 31 -7.77 -4.30 14.07
C CYS A 31 -8.43 -5.32 13.13
N SER A 32 -7.66 -5.88 12.18
CA SER A 32 -8.15 -6.91 11.27
C SER A 32 -8.57 -8.19 12.01
N ASN A 33 -7.80 -8.63 13.01
CA ASN A 33 -8.11 -9.79 13.83
C ASN A 33 -9.36 -9.59 14.70
N SER A 34 -9.58 -8.39 15.23
CA SER A 34 -10.80 -8.05 15.99
C SER A 34 -12.05 -8.22 15.13
N ILE A 35 -12.00 -7.77 13.87
CA ILE A 35 -13.09 -7.97 12.91
C ILE A 35 -13.21 -9.46 12.55
N SER A 36 -12.09 -10.10 12.22
CA SER A 36 -12.06 -11.52 11.82
C SER A 36 -12.66 -12.43 12.90
N GLY A 37 -12.29 -12.21 14.17
CA GLY A 37 -12.81 -12.95 15.31
C GLY A 37 -14.33 -12.82 15.48
N ARG A 38 -14.92 -11.66 15.15
CA ARG A 38 -16.38 -11.45 15.19
C ARG A 38 -17.13 -12.28 14.15
N PHE A 39 -16.50 -12.56 13.01
CA PHE A 39 -17.09 -13.31 11.90
C PHE A 39 -16.62 -14.76 11.82
N GLY A 40 -15.82 -15.23 12.79
CA GLY A 40 -15.27 -16.59 12.80
C GLY A 40 -14.19 -16.84 11.74
N TRP A 41 -13.57 -15.78 11.22
CA TRP A 41 -12.51 -15.88 10.20
C TRP A 41 -11.14 -16.14 10.84
N PRO A 42 -10.20 -16.76 10.09
CA PRO A 42 -8.84 -16.97 10.57
C PRO A 42 -8.14 -15.67 10.97
N VAL A 43 -7.40 -15.73 12.09
CA VAL A 43 -6.58 -14.62 12.59
C VAL A 43 -5.10 -14.81 12.23
N VAL A 44 -4.42 -13.70 11.97
CA VAL A 44 -2.97 -13.66 11.72
C VAL A 44 -2.25 -13.49 13.06
N PRO A 45 -1.20 -14.26 13.37
CA PRO A 45 -0.44 -14.06 14.60
C PRO A 45 0.18 -12.67 14.62
N LEU A 46 0.21 -12.05 15.80
CA LEU A 46 1.06 -10.89 16.02
C LEU A 46 2.51 -11.36 15.94
N CYS A 47 3.31 -10.78 15.04
CA CYS A 47 4.71 -11.17 14.87
C CYS A 47 5.67 -10.22 15.61
N GLY A 48 5.13 -9.22 16.31
CA GLY A 48 5.89 -8.23 17.07
C GLY A 48 6.67 -7.26 16.17
N GLU A 49 7.44 -6.39 16.82
CA GLU A 49 8.02 -5.18 16.22
C GLU A 49 9.09 -5.38 15.15
N ARG A 50 9.58 -6.59 14.84
CA ARG A 50 10.77 -6.71 13.96
C ARG A 50 10.43 -7.04 12.51
N PHE A 51 9.53 -7.99 12.29
CA PHE A 51 9.22 -8.49 10.94
C PHE A 51 8.27 -7.55 10.21
N TRP A 52 7.13 -7.21 10.81
CA TRP A 52 6.14 -6.33 10.19
C TRP A 52 6.59 -4.89 10.15
N PHE A 53 7.33 -4.41 11.14
CA PHE A 53 7.91 -3.06 11.12
C PHE A 53 8.85 -2.84 9.93
N SER A 54 9.69 -3.82 9.59
CA SER A 54 10.59 -3.72 8.43
C SER A 54 9.81 -3.66 7.11
N LEU A 55 8.75 -4.46 6.99
CA LEU A 55 7.93 -4.55 5.78
C LEU A 55 6.97 -3.34 5.64
N ALA A 56 6.42 -2.89 6.76
CA ALA A 56 5.43 -1.83 6.83
C ALA A 56 6.01 -0.43 7.00
N LEU A 57 7.30 -0.29 7.29
CA LEU A 57 8.03 0.96 7.07
C LEU A 57 8.56 1.05 5.65
N GLY A 58 9.20 -0.03 5.18
CA GLY A 58 9.92 -0.02 3.91
C GLY A 58 9.00 0.24 2.72
N VAL A 59 7.90 -0.52 2.61
CA VAL A 59 7.02 -0.44 1.44
C VAL A 59 6.28 0.91 1.34
N PRO A 60 5.51 1.37 2.34
CA PRO A 60 4.85 2.67 2.24
C PRO A 60 5.86 3.82 2.27
N GLY A 61 7.00 3.70 2.96
CA GLY A 61 8.07 4.70 2.92
C GLY A 61 8.64 4.91 1.51
N ILE A 62 9.00 3.83 0.81
CA ILE A 62 9.47 3.90 -0.58
C ILE A 62 8.38 4.49 -1.48
N ARG A 63 7.12 4.08 -1.32
CA ARG A 63 6.00 4.63 -2.10
C ARG A 63 5.77 6.12 -1.83
N ALA A 64 5.94 6.57 -0.58
CA ALA A 64 5.89 7.98 -0.22
C ALA A 64 6.98 8.77 -0.93
N VAL A 65 8.22 8.27 -0.92
CA VAL A 65 9.35 8.89 -1.63
C VAL A 65 9.08 8.97 -3.14
N LEU A 66 8.61 7.89 -3.76
CA LEU A 66 8.28 7.86 -5.18
C LEU A 66 7.14 8.85 -5.53
N ALA A 67 6.11 8.93 -4.70
CA ALA A 67 5.00 9.87 -4.89
C ALA A 67 5.47 11.32 -4.73
N PHE A 68 6.27 11.64 -3.71
CA PHE A 68 6.85 12.99 -3.57
C PHE A 68 7.83 13.32 -4.70
N ALA A 69 8.61 12.34 -5.18
CA ALA A 69 9.47 12.53 -6.35
C ALA A 69 8.65 12.84 -7.60
N ALA A 70 7.55 12.12 -7.85
CA ALA A 70 6.63 12.43 -8.94
C ALA A 70 6.00 13.82 -8.82
N ALA A 71 5.71 14.28 -7.60
CA ALA A 71 5.21 15.63 -7.36
C ALA A 71 6.26 16.72 -7.65
N ARG A 72 7.54 16.43 -7.37
CA ARG A 72 8.66 17.37 -7.53
C ARG A 72 9.19 17.43 -8.95
N TYR A 73 9.19 16.30 -9.67
CA TYR A 73 9.74 16.12 -11.01
C TYR A 73 8.64 15.67 -11.99
N PRO A 74 7.68 16.55 -12.34
CA PRO A 74 6.55 16.22 -13.19
C PRO A 74 6.97 15.76 -14.60
N GLU A 75 8.12 16.20 -15.10
CA GLU A 75 8.70 15.79 -16.38
C GLU A 75 9.07 14.28 -16.43
N HIS A 76 9.17 13.64 -15.26
CA HIS A 76 9.51 12.23 -15.11
C HIS A 76 8.39 11.43 -14.42
N GLU A 77 7.18 12.01 -14.29
CA GLU A 77 6.08 11.41 -13.53
C GLU A 77 5.69 10.00 -14.02
N GLU A 78 5.76 9.73 -15.32
CA GLU A 78 5.45 8.41 -15.88
C GLU A 78 6.33 7.29 -15.29
N VAL A 79 7.64 7.54 -15.14
CA VAL A 79 8.59 6.54 -14.61
C VAL A 79 8.23 6.21 -13.17
N PHE A 80 7.93 7.23 -12.35
CA PHE A 80 7.53 7.03 -10.96
C PHE A 80 6.21 6.27 -10.86
N ILE A 81 5.22 6.58 -11.72
CA ILE A 81 3.95 5.83 -11.77
C ILE A 81 4.20 4.36 -12.11
N TYR A 82 5.06 4.07 -13.09
CA TYR A 82 5.38 2.69 -13.46
C TYR A 82 6.01 1.90 -12.32
N ILE A 83 6.97 2.50 -11.62
CA ILE A 83 7.61 1.87 -10.46
C ILE A 83 6.57 1.65 -9.34
N LEU A 84 5.70 2.64 -9.09
CA LEU A 84 4.61 2.51 -8.12
C LEU A 84 3.68 1.35 -8.50
N GLN A 85 3.21 1.28 -9.74
CA GLN A 85 2.35 0.21 -10.24
C GLN A 85 3.00 -1.17 -10.13
N ALA A 86 4.29 -1.30 -10.47
CA ALA A 86 5.02 -2.54 -10.30
C ALA A 86 5.07 -2.95 -8.82
N SER A 87 5.38 -2.01 -7.93
CA SER A 87 5.42 -2.26 -6.48
C SER A 87 4.06 -2.68 -5.92
N LEU A 88 2.97 -2.08 -6.41
CA LEU A 88 1.59 -2.40 -6.01
C LEU A 88 1.18 -3.78 -6.53
N THR A 89 1.53 -4.09 -7.77
CA THR A 89 1.24 -5.38 -8.40
C THR A 89 1.93 -6.52 -7.67
N ILE A 90 3.21 -6.34 -7.33
CA ILE A 90 3.97 -7.33 -6.55
C ILE A 90 3.31 -7.54 -5.19
N ALA A 91 2.97 -6.47 -4.46
CA ALA A 91 2.31 -6.57 -3.17
C ALA A 91 0.92 -7.26 -3.27
N ALA A 92 0.12 -6.93 -4.28
CA ALA A 92 -1.16 -7.60 -4.52
C ALA A 92 -0.97 -9.11 -4.74
N ILE A 93 0.01 -9.51 -5.56
CA ILE A 93 0.32 -10.92 -5.78
C ILE A 93 0.71 -11.62 -4.46
N PHE A 94 1.57 -11.00 -3.65
CA PHE A 94 1.94 -11.57 -2.34
C PHE A 94 0.72 -11.71 -1.42
N PHE A 95 -0.14 -10.69 -1.32
CA PHE A 95 -1.36 -10.79 -0.52
C PHE A 95 -2.32 -11.87 -1.04
N ALA A 96 -2.46 -12.02 -2.36
CA ALA A 96 -3.26 -13.09 -2.94
C ALA A 96 -2.69 -14.48 -2.59
N ILE A 97 -1.37 -14.66 -2.73
CA ILE A 97 -0.69 -15.91 -2.38
C ILE A 97 -0.90 -16.25 -0.90
N GLU A 98 -0.69 -15.29 0.00
CA GLU A 98 -0.90 -15.47 1.44
C GLU A 98 -2.36 -15.86 1.75
N PHE A 99 -3.33 -15.20 1.09
CA PHE A 99 -4.75 -15.49 1.26
C PHE A 99 -5.14 -16.91 0.79
N PHE A 100 -4.68 -17.32 -0.39
CA PHE A 100 -5.07 -18.60 -0.98
C PHE A 100 -4.30 -19.80 -0.43
N PHE A 101 -3.02 -19.64 -0.05
CA PHE A 101 -2.13 -20.76 0.29
C PHE A 101 -1.74 -20.86 1.76
N HIS A 102 -1.88 -19.81 2.56
CA HIS A 102 -1.46 -19.83 3.97
C HIS A 102 -2.63 -19.70 4.93
N LYS A 103 -3.25 -18.53 4.98
CA LYS A 103 -4.42 -18.28 5.83
C LYS A 103 -5.39 -17.42 5.06
N GLN A 104 -6.65 -17.84 4.97
CA GLN A 104 -7.75 -17.03 4.42
C GLN A 104 -8.14 -15.91 5.40
N ALA A 105 -7.15 -15.23 5.96
CA ALA A 105 -7.33 -14.17 6.92
C ALA A 105 -7.77 -12.89 6.22
N LEU A 106 -8.67 -12.16 6.87
CA LEU A 106 -9.23 -10.91 6.34
C LEU A 106 -8.14 -9.88 6.00
N LEU A 107 -7.04 -9.88 6.76
CA LEU A 107 -5.90 -8.98 6.52
C LEU A 107 -5.36 -9.08 5.08
N TYR A 108 -5.19 -10.30 4.57
CA TYR A 108 -4.63 -10.49 3.23
C TYR A 108 -5.64 -10.17 2.14
N ALA A 109 -6.94 -10.43 2.37
CA ALA A 109 -7.99 -9.99 1.47
C ALA A 109 -8.06 -8.45 1.37
N ILE A 110 -8.04 -7.76 2.52
CA ILE A 110 -8.02 -6.29 2.57
C ILE A 110 -6.75 -5.75 1.90
N GLY A 111 -5.58 -6.35 2.18
CA GLY A 111 -4.32 -6.00 1.53
C GLY A 111 -4.42 -6.10 0.02
N PHE A 112 -4.85 -7.25 -0.51
CA PHE A 112 -5.05 -7.46 -1.94
C PHE A 112 -5.98 -6.41 -2.58
N VAL A 113 -7.17 -6.21 -2.00
CA VAL A 113 -8.15 -5.24 -2.52
C VAL A 113 -7.58 -3.82 -2.51
N THR A 114 -6.91 -3.44 -1.43
CA THR A 114 -6.30 -2.10 -1.28
C THR A 114 -5.23 -1.86 -2.34
N GLU A 115 -4.40 -2.86 -2.63
CA GLU A 115 -3.38 -2.77 -3.69
C GLU A 115 -4.02 -2.70 -5.09
N VAL A 116 -5.03 -3.52 -5.38
CA VAL A 116 -5.75 -3.49 -6.67
C VAL A 116 -6.43 -2.15 -6.93
N VAL A 117 -7.09 -1.57 -5.92
CA VAL A 117 -7.72 -0.25 -6.04
C VAL A 117 -6.67 0.83 -6.39
N GLN A 118 -5.50 0.77 -5.76
CA GLN A 118 -4.41 1.69 -6.07
C GLN A 118 -3.84 1.48 -7.48
N ILE A 119 -3.67 0.23 -7.93
CA ILE A 119 -3.23 -0.09 -9.31
C ILE A 119 -4.19 0.55 -10.32
N ILE A 120 -5.50 0.35 -10.12
CA ILE A 120 -6.56 0.91 -10.97
C ILE A 120 -6.47 2.44 -10.96
N PHE A 121 -6.33 3.05 -9.79
CA PHE A 121 -6.16 4.49 -9.66
C PHE A 121 -4.95 5.01 -10.46
N TYR A 122 -3.76 4.40 -10.31
CA TYR A 122 -2.56 4.81 -11.04
C TYR A 122 -2.68 4.54 -12.55
N PHE A 123 -3.46 3.54 -12.96
CA PHE A 123 -3.74 3.28 -14.37
C PHE A 123 -4.59 4.39 -15.00
N PHE A 124 -5.63 4.84 -14.30
CA PHE A 124 -6.40 5.99 -14.76
C PHE A 124 -5.60 7.29 -14.72
N LEU A 125 -4.77 7.47 -13.69
CA LEU A 125 -3.89 8.62 -13.57
C LEU A 125 -2.89 8.68 -14.73
N SER A 126 -2.21 7.57 -15.06
CA SER A 126 -1.26 7.54 -16.19
C SER A 126 -1.94 7.82 -17.51
N ARG A 127 -3.15 7.29 -17.74
CA ARG A 127 -3.94 7.62 -18.94
C ARG A 127 -4.31 9.09 -19.02
N LEU A 128 -4.70 9.69 -17.90
CA LEU A 128 -5.06 11.11 -17.85
C LEU A 128 -3.87 12.03 -18.11
N LEU A 129 -2.67 11.63 -17.71
CA LEU A 129 -1.45 12.42 -17.91
C LEU A 129 -0.95 12.33 -19.36
N ARG A 130 -1.12 11.19 -20.03
CA ARG A 130 -0.77 11.02 -21.45
C ARG A 130 -1.64 11.79 -22.44
N THR A 131 -2.86 12.16 -22.04
CA THR A 131 -3.79 12.90 -22.90
C THR A 131 -3.63 14.41 -22.78
N ARG A 132 -2.67 14.89 -21.96
CA ARG A 132 -2.30 16.30 -21.80
C ARG A 132 -1.06 16.62 -22.62
#